data_AF-A0A0E0KL19-F1
#
_entry.id   AF-A0A0E0KL19-F1
#
_cell.length_a   1.000
_cell.length_b   1.000
_cell.length_c   1.000
_cell.angle_alpha   90.00
_cell.angle_beta   90.00
_cell.angle_gamma   90.00
#
_symmetry.space_group_name_H-M   'P 1'
#
loop_
_entity.id
_entity.type
_entity.pdbx_description
1 polymer ?
#
loop_
_entity_poly.entity_id
_entity_poly.type
_entity_poly.pdbx_seq_one_letter_code
_entity_poly.pdbx_strand_id
1 'polypeptide(L)'
;MAAASLRLVVVAAAVAISLRSVAAGAVTVEDACRHTKHEAYCVKALSARPESRAAAADMPALAELALSMAAESGAATASFVRNLAKMPGGMPPVCLEECMAKFQEAVAELRRSEAAMEERRDAAGAKAWVTAGRADGETCMDDCRKAEGGAVPEIADRIDELGKLCSIALALTDASTSKHP
;
A
#
# COMPACT_ATOMS: atom_id res chain seq x y z
N MET A 1 -23.94 -77.85 -16.35
CA MET A 1 -25.03 -76.85 -16.47
C MET A 1 -25.37 -76.39 -15.06
N ALA A 2 -25.44 -75.13 -14.63
CA ALA A 2 -25.14 -73.82 -15.18
C ALA A 2 -24.78 -72.91 -13.98
N ALA A 3 -23.93 -71.91 -14.21
CA ALA A 3 -23.59 -70.88 -13.23
C ALA A 3 -24.71 -69.85 -13.11
N ALA A 4 -25.01 -69.41 -11.89
CA ALA A 4 -25.87 -68.24 -11.64
C ALA A 4 -25.00 -67.14 -10.99
N SER A 5 -24.58 -66.20 -11.83
CA SER A 5 -23.82 -65.02 -11.43
C SER A 5 -24.74 -64.00 -10.78
N LEU A 6 -24.51 -63.69 -9.50
CA LEU A 6 -25.22 -62.63 -8.79
C LEU A 6 -24.60 -61.28 -9.16
N ARG A 7 -25.30 -60.47 -9.97
CA ARG A 7 -24.86 -59.11 -10.32
C ARG A 7 -25.19 -58.15 -9.16
N LEU A 8 -24.16 -57.62 -8.50
CA LEU A 8 -24.29 -56.46 -7.60
C LEU A 8 -24.68 -55.23 -8.44
N VAL A 9 -25.84 -54.65 -8.18
CA VAL A 9 -26.22 -53.33 -8.70
C VAL A 9 -25.78 -52.29 -7.66
N VAL A 10 -24.63 -51.67 -7.89
CA VAL A 10 -24.18 -50.51 -7.10
C VAL A 10 -24.87 -49.28 -7.67
N VAL A 11 -25.94 -48.81 -7.02
CA VAL A 11 -26.58 -47.53 -7.35
C VAL A 11 -25.72 -46.41 -6.76
N ALA A 12 -24.84 -45.84 -7.58
CA ALA A 12 -24.10 -44.64 -7.23
C ALA A 12 -25.04 -43.42 -7.31
N ALA A 13 -25.62 -43.02 -6.17
CA ALA A 13 -26.34 -41.76 -6.07
C ALA A 13 -25.32 -40.61 -6.11
N ALA A 14 -25.13 -40.02 -7.29
CA ALA A 14 -24.34 -38.81 -7.46
C ALA A 14 -25.09 -37.64 -6.80
N VAL A 15 -24.77 -37.36 -5.53
CA VAL A 15 -25.19 -36.13 -4.86
C VAL A 15 -24.38 -35.00 -5.50
N ALA A 16 -24.97 -34.35 -6.50
CA ALA A 16 -24.44 -33.10 -7.05
C ALA A 16 -24.60 -32.01 -6.00
N ILE A 17 -23.62 -31.90 -5.10
CA ILE A 17 -23.48 -30.75 -4.21
C ILE A 17 -23.21 -29.56 -5.13
N SER A 18 -24.27 -28.81 -5.43
CA SER A 18 -24.14 -27.51 -6.08
C SER A 18 -23.46 -26.58 -5.09
N LEU A 19 -22.13 -26.48 -5.15
CA LEU A 19 -21.41 -25.36 -4.57
C LEU A 19 -21.83 -24.11 -5.34
N ARG A 20 -22.93 -23.48 -4.90
CA ARG A 20 -23.17 -22.08 -5.18
C ARG A 20 -22.08 -21.33 -4.41
N SER A 21 -20.98 -21.04 -5.08
CA SER A 21 -20.04 -20.01 -4.62
C SER A 21 -20.85 -18.73 -4.48
N VAL A 22 -21.24 -18.39 -3.25
CA VAL A 22 -21.68 -17.04 -2.94
C VAL A 22 -20.42 -16.19 -3.11
N ALA A 23 -20.26 -15.60 -4.30
CA ALA A 23 -19.39 -14.44 -4.46
C ALA A 23 -20.05 -13.31 -3.67
N ALA A 24 -19.91 -13.33 -2.35
CA ALA A 24 -20.06 -12.13 -1.54
C ALA A 24 -19.00 -11.15 -2.06
N GLY A 25 -19.45 -9.94 -2.41
CA GLY A 25 -18.75 -9.00 -3.29
C GLY A 25 -17.25 -8.89 -3.02
N ALA A 26 -16.45 -9.41 -3.95
CA ALA A 26 -15.03 -9.10 -3.99
C ALA A 26 -14.89 -7.61 -4.26
N VAL A 27 -14.18 -6.89 -3.40
CA VAL A 27 -13.82 -5.49 -3.66
C VAL A 27 -12.90 -5.48 -4.89
N THR A 28 -13.12 -4.57 -5.83
CA THR A 28 -12.16 -4.40 -6.92
C THR A 28 -11.15 -3.32 -6.56
N VAL A 29 -10.00 -3.26 -7.24
CA VAL A 29 -9.07 -2.13 -7.07
C VAL A 29 -9.79 -0.82 -7.37
N GLU A 30 -10.64 -0.81 -8.39
CA GLU A 30 -11.48 0.31 -8.76
C GLU A 30 -12.41 0.73 -7.63
N ASP A 31 -13.14 -0.21 -7.02
CA ASP A 31 -14.05 0.08 -5.90
C ASP A 31 -13.29 0.60 -4.68
N ALA A 32 -12.16 -0.02 -4.34
CA ALA A 32 -11.30 0.46 -3.25
C ALA A 32 -10.81 1.88 -3.49
N CYS A 33 -10.36 2.18 -4.71
CA CYS A 33 -9.82 3.49 -5.06
C CYS A 33 -10.87 4.61 -5.10
N ARG A 34 -12.18 4.32 -5.11
CA ARG A 34 -13.23 5.35 -4.94
C ARG A 34 -13.22 6.01 -3.57
N HIS A 35 -12.60 5.38 -2.56
CA HIS A 35 -12.49 5.94 -1.22
C HIS A 35 -11.43 7.05 -1.09
N THR A 36 -10.55 7.22 -2.10
CA THR A 36 -9.49 8.23 -2.08
C THR A 36 -9.75 9.35 -3.07
N LYS A 37 -9.31 10.57 -2.72
CA LYS A 37 -9.27 11.71 -3.64
C LYS A 37 -8.29 11.53 -4.81
N HIS A 38 -7.44 10.51 -4.75
CA HIS A 38 -6.45 10.18 -5.77
C HIS A 38 -6.86 8.95 -6.61
N GLU A 39 -8.15 8.76 -6.88
CA GLU A 39 -8.73 7.57 -7.53
C GLU A 39 -7.93 7.09 -8.74
N ALA A 40 -7.68 7.95 -9.73
CA ALA A 40 -6.96 7.57 -10.94
C ALA A 40 -5.52 7.11 -10.68
N TYR A 41 -4.81 7.78 -9.77
CA TYR A 41 -3.44 7.38 -9.40
C TYR A 41 -3.45 6.09 -8.57
N CYS A 42 -4.42 5.93 -7.66
CA CYS A 42 -4.62 4.71 -6.88
C CYS A 42 -4.83 3.49 -7.78
N VAL A 43 -5.75 3.56 -8.75
CA VAL A 43 -6.00 2.44 -9.68
C VAL A 43 -4.74 2.13 -10.46
N LYS A 44 -4.09 3.15 -11.05
CA LYS A 44 -2.84 2.96 -11.79
C LYS A 44 -1.76 2.27 -10.94
N ALA A 45 -1.59 2.71 -9.70
CA ALA A 45 -0.53 2.26 -8.83
C ALA A 45 -0.78 0.84 -8.31
N LEU A 46 -1.99 0.55 -7.81
CA LEU A 46 -2.34 -0.78 -7.29
C LEU A 46 -2.45 -1.82 -8.39
N SER A 47 -3.07 -1.52 -9.53
CA SER A 47 -3.18 -2.47 -10.64
C SER A 47 -1.84 -2.86 -11.26
N ALA A 48 -0.78 -2.08 -11.03
CA ALA A 48 0.59 -2.43 -11.44
C ALA A 48 1.24 -3.49 -10.53
N ARG A 49 0.67 -3.76 -9.36
CA ARG A 49 1.13 -4.76 -8.40
C ARG A 49 0.39 -6.08 -8.61
N PRO A 50 1.07 -7.20 -8.95
CA PRO A 50 0.43 -8.51 -9.03
C PRO A 50 -0.34 -8.89 -7.76
N GLU A 51 0.16 -8.47 -6.60
CA GLU A 51 -0.40 -8.69 -5.27
C GLU A 51 -1.82 -8.11 -5.13
N SER A 52 -2.14 -7.04 -5.86
CA SER A 52 -3.47 -6.42 -5.85
C SER A 52 -4.59 -7.38 -6.29
N ARG A 53 -4.27 -8.35 -7.15
CA ARG A 53 -5.25 -9.35 -7.62
C ARG A 53 -5.63 -10.34 -6.52
N ALA A 54 -4.65 -10.72 -5.70
CA ALA A 54 -4.89 -11.56 -4.53
C ALA A 54 -5.61 -10.78 -3.43
N ALA A 55 -5.26 -9.50 -3.26
CA ALA A 55 -5.83 -8.61 -2.26
C ALA A 55 -7.22 -8.07 -2.60
N ALA A 56 -7.66 -8.11 -3.87
CA ALA A 56 -8.90 -7.48 -4.32
C ALA A 56 -10.10 -7.79 -3.40
N ALA A 57 -10.30 -9.05 -3.00
CA ALA A 57 -11.41 -9.42 -2.12
C ALA A 57 -11.28 -8.96 -0.63
N ASP A 58 -10.18 -8.31 -0.23
CA ASP A 58 -9.85 -7.97 1.15
C ASP A 58 -9.35 -6.51 1.25
N MET A 59 -10.24 -5.59 1.64
CA MET A 59 -9.92 -4.16 1.77
C MET A 59 -8.73 -3.90 2.73
N PRO A 60 -8.62 -4.54 3.90
CA PRO A 60 -7.40 -4.53 4.70
C PRO A 60 -6.12 -4.88 3.93
N ALA A 61 -6.14 -5.91 3.07
CA ALA A 61 -4.97 -6.30 2.28
C ALA A 61 -4.60 -5.26 1.21
N LEU A 62 -5.58 -4.59 0.60
CA LEU A 62 -5.32 -3.46 -0.30
C LEU A 62 -4.74 -2.25 0.44
N ALA A 63 -5.18 -2.01 1.68
CA ALA A 63 -4.60 -0.97 2.53
C ALA A 63 -3.15 -1.29 2.89
N GLU A 64 -2.85 -2.53 3.27
CA GLU A 64 -1.49 -3.02 3.53
C GLU A 64 -0.58 -2.88 2.30
N LEU A 65 -1.06 -3.26 1.12
CA LEU A 65 -0.33 -3.09 -0.13
C LEU A 65 -0.02 -1.61 -0.40
N ALA A 66 -0.97 -0.70 -0.18
CA ALA A 66 -0.75 0.74 -0.32
C ALA A 66 0.28 1.29 0.69
N LEU A 67 0.29 0.77 1.93
CA LEU A 67 1.31 1.09 2.94
C LEU A 67 2.70 0.65 2.51
N SER A 68 2.82 -0.58 2.00
CA SER A 68 4.07 -1.12 1.47
C SER A 68 4.61 -0.25 0.33
N MET A 69 3.75 0.15 -0.61
CA MET A 69 4.11 1.04 -1.71
C MET A 69 4.57 2.42 -1.22
N ALA A 70 3.91 3.00 -0.21
CA ALA A 70 4.36 4.25 0.41
C ALA A 70 5.75 4.09 1.04
N ALA A 71 5.99 3.01 1.78
CA ALA A 71 7.30 2.73 2.39
C ALA A 71 8.40 2.54 1.33
N GLU A 72 8.11 1.86 0.23
CA GLU A 72 9.03 1.72 -0.92
C GLU A 72 9.34 3.07 -1.56
N SER A 73 8.34 3.94 -1.75
CA SER A 73 8.52 5.30 -2.27
C SER A 73 9.39 6.16 -1.35
N GLY A 74 9.16 6.08 -0.03
CA GLY A 74 10.01 6.73 0.97
C GLY A 74 11.46 6.24 0.91
N ALA A 75 11.68 4.92 0.81
CA ALA A 75 13.02 4.34 0.74
C ALA A 75 13.76 4.69 -0.57
N ALA A 76 13.04 4.70 -1.68
CA ALA A 76 13.57 5.16 -2.97
C ALA A 76 13.96 6.64 -2.90
N THR A 77 13.17 7.46 -2.22
CA THR A 77 13.46 8.89 -2.04
C THR A 77 14.64 9.13 -1.11
N ALA A 78 14.75 8.39 0.00
CA ALA A 78 15.96 8.42 0.85
C ALA A 78 17.23 8.07 0.05
N SER A 79 17.13 7.10 -0.86
CA SER A 79 18.23 6.71 -1.74
C SER A 79 18.57 7.79 -2.76
N PHE A 80 17.56 8.46 -3.31
CA PHE A 80 17.74 9.62 -4.18
C PHE A 80 18.46 10.77 -3.45
N VAL A 81 18.00 11.13 -2.25
CA VAL A 81 18.62 12.17 -1.42
C VAL A 81 20.08 11.85 -1.14
N ARG A 82 20.39 10.59 -0.77
CA ARG A 82 21.77 10.14 -0.58
C ARG A 82 22.65 10.34 -1.83
N ASN A 83 22.08 10.19 -3.02
CA ASN A 83 22.81 10.37 -4.27
C ASN A 83 23.02 11.85 -4.65
N LEU A 84 22.21 12.77 -4.13
CA LEU A 84 22.43 14.22 -4.30
C LEU A 84 23.77 14.68 -3.71
N ALA A 85 24.28 13.99 -2.68
CA ALA A 85 25.61 14.27 -2.11
C ALA A 85 26.75 14.15 -3.14
N LYS A 86 26.52 13.40 -4.22
CA LYS A 86 27.52 13.08 -5.24
C LYS A 86 27.38 13.95 -6.50
N MET A 87 26.32 14.75 -6.59
CA MET A 87 26.03 15.54 -7.79
C MET A 87 26.62 16.96 -7.67
N PRO A 88 27.33 17.44 -8.70
CA PRO A 88 27.72 18.85 -8.79
C PRO A 88 26.47 19.75 -8.79
N GLY A 89 26.42 20.73 -7.89
CA GLY A 89 25.21 21.56 -7.69
C GLY A 89 24.06 20.81 -7.00
N GLY A 90 24.36 19.69 -6.34
CA GLY A 90 23.43 18.97 -5.49
C GLY A 90 23.05 19.73 -4.21
N MET A 91 22.21 19.08 -3.41
CA MET A 91 21.66 19.64 -2.19
C MET A 91 22.74 20.01 -1.16
N PRO A 92 22.63 21.16 -0.44
CA PRO A 92 23.55 21.51 0.64
C PRO A 92 23.68 20.38 1.68
N PRO A 93 24.87 20.17 2.32
CA PRO A 93 25.07 19.07 3.25
C PRO A 93 24.06 19.02 4.41
N VAL A 94 23.78 20.16 5.04
CA VAL A 94 22.79 20.26 6.14
C VAL A 94 21.40 19.78 5.70
N CYS A 95 21.01 20.17 4.49
CA CYS A 95 19.75 19.78 3.89
C CYS A 95 19.67 18.29 3.57
N LEU A 96 20.78 17.74 3.11
CA LEU A 96 20.87 16.33 2.77
C LEU A 96 20.75 15.46 4.03
N GLU A 97 21.41 15.84 5.12
CA GLU A 97 21.35 15.14 6.39
C GLU A 97 19.94 15.16 7.00
N GLU A 98 19.33 16.34 7.11
CA GLU A 98 17.97 16.51 7.64
C GLU A 98 16.94 15.77 6.79
N CYS A 99 16.99 15.95 5.47
CA CYS A 99 16.06 15.29 4.57
C CYS A 99 16.22 13.76 4.58
N MET A 100 17.47 13.27 4.64
CA MET A 100 17.72 11.83 4.76
C MET A 100 17.13 11.27 6.07
N ALA A 101 17.33 11.95 7.20
CA ALA A 101 16.77 11.54 8.48
C ALA A 101 15.24 11.50 8.44
N LYS A 102 14.62 12.53 7.86
CA LYS A 102 13.16 12.62 7.68
C LYS A 102 12.59 11.49 6.84
N PHE A 103 13.22 11.12 5.72
CA PHE A 103 12.77 9.96 4.95
C PHE A 103 13.02 8.62 5.66
N GLN A 104 14.05 8.51 6.50
CA GLN A 104 14.26 7.31 7.31
C GLN A 104 13.17 7.15 8.38
N GLU A 105 12.79 8.24 9.05
CA GLU A 105 11.65 8.29 9.97
C GLU A 105 10.36 7.93 9.23
N ALA A 106 10.10 8.54 8.07
CA ALA A 106 8.94 8.25 7.24
C ALA A 106 8.83 6.75 6.89
N VAL A 107 9.92 6.13 6.45
CA VAL A 107 9.94 4.69 6.14
C VAL A 107 9.66 3.84 7.37
N ALA A 108 10.26 4.18 8.52
CA ALA A 108 10.04 3.44 9.76
C ALA A 108 8.56 3.49 10.20
N GLU A 109 7.94 4.67 10.14
CA GLU A 109 6.53 4.85 10.47
C GLU A 109 5.60 4.13 9.48
N LEU A 110 5.90 4.16 8.19
CA LEU A 110 5.10 3.46 7.18
C LEU A 110 5.17 1.94 7.32
N ARG A 111 6.37 1.39 7.60
CA ARG A 111 6.53 -0.05 7.91
C ARG A 111 5.84 -0.43 9.22
N ARG A 112 5.83 0.46 10.21
CA ARG A 112 5.09 0.25 11.46
C ARG A 112 3.58 0.22 11.22
N SER A 113 3.08 1.06 10.32
CA SER A 113 1.69 1.04 9.88
C SER A 113 1.33 -0.24 9.13
N GLU A 114 2.19 -0.70 8.23
CA GLU A 114 2.02 -1.97 7.51
C GLU A 114 1.88 -3.14 8.49
N ALA A 115 2.83 -3.29 9.42
CA ALA A 115 2.78 -4.32 10.46
C ALA A 115 1.54 -4.20 11.38
N ALA A 116 1.03 -2.99 11.60
CA ALA A 116 -0.20 -2.80 12.37
C ALA A 116 -1.44 -3.37 11.68
N MET A 117 -1.51 -3.23 10.36
CA MET A 117 -2.59 -3.77 9.54
C MET A 117 -2.48 -5.28 9.37
N GLU A 118 -1.27 -5.79 9.16
CA GLU A 118 -0.99 -7.21 8.96
C GLU A 118 -1.19 -8.02 10.26
N GLU A 119 -0.53 -7.61 11.34
CA GLU A 119 -0.40 -8.44 12.55
C GLU A 119 -1.46 -8.16 13.61
N ARG A 120 -1.88 -6.89 13.73
CA ARG A 120 -2.66 -6.41 14.88
C ARG A 120 -4.08 -6.00 14.53
N ARG A 121 -4.40 -5.90 13.23
CA ARG A 121 -5.64 -5.28 12.74
C ARG A 121 -5.90 -3.91 13.40
N ASP A 122 -4.82 -3.19 13.69
CA ASP A 122 -4.82 -1.91 14.41
C ASP A 122 -4.86 -0.76 13.41
N ALA A 123 -6.04 -0.52 12.85
CA ALA A 123 -6.26 0.55 11.88
C ALA A 123 -6.04 1.96 12.48
N ALA A 124 -6.31 2.14 13.77
CA ALA A 124 -6.11 3.42 14.44
C ALA A 124 -4.62 3.75 14.56
N GLY A 125 -3.81 2.78 15.01
CA GLY A 125 -2.36 2.90 15.02
C GLY A 125 -1.80 3.09 13.62
N ALA A 126 -2.22 2.26 12.66
CA ALA A 126 -1.83 2.38 11.25
C ALA A 126 -2.01 3.82 10.74
N LYS A 127 -3.20 4.40 10.91
CA LYS A 127 -3.47 5.78 10.50
C LYS A 127 -2.56 6.80 11.18
N ALA A 128 -2.28 6.64 12.48
CA ALA A 128 -1.41 7.54 13.20
C ALA A 128 0.01 7.52 12.61
N TRP A 129 0.55 6.32 12.36
CA TRP A 129 1.88 6.14 11.81
C TRP A 129 1.98 6.60 10.34
N VAL A 130 0.99 6.35 9.48
CA VAL A 130 0.99 6.92 8.12
C VAL A 130 0.96 8.44 8.14
N THR A 131 0.16 9.03 9.03
CA THR A 131 0.07 10.49 9.16
C THR A 131 1.42 11.08 9.58
N ALA A 132 2.09 10.45 10.53
CA ALA A 132 3.44 10.83 10.95
C ALA A 132 4.45 10.69 9.81
N GLY A 133 4.52 9.51 9.16
CA GLY A 133 5.48 9.27 8.09
C GLY A 133 5.26 10.15 6.86
N ARG A 134 4.00 10.52 6.56
CA ARG A 134 3.69 11.53 5.54
C ARG A 134 4.24 12.90 5.93
N ALA A 135 4.01 13.34 7.17
CA ALA A 135 4.50 14.63 7.64
C ALA A 135 6.04 14.69 7.62
N ASP A 136 6.72 13.62 8.01
CA ASP A 136 8.18 13.56 7.93
C ASP A 136 8.67 13.70 6.48
N GLY A 137 8.05 13.02 5.52
CA GLY A 137 8.37 13.19 4.09
C GLY A 137 8.12 14.60 3.56
N GLU A 138 6.97 15.22 3.91
CA GLU A 138 6.59 16.56 3.47
C GLU A 138 7.49 17.67 4.05
N THR A 139 8.03 17.47 5.25
CA THR A 139 8.82 18.48 5.97
C THR A 139 10.32 18.41 5.70
N CYS A 140 10.82 17.40 4.98
CA CYS A 140 12.26 17.26 4.68
C CYS A 140 12.89 18.54 4.08
N MET A 141 12.13 19.30 3.29
CA MET A 141 12.62 20.49 2.59
C MET A 141 12.39 21.80 3.35
N ASP A 142 11.77 21.77 4.54
CA ASP A 142 11.34 22.98 5.24
C ASP A 142 12.51 23.90 5.60
N ASP A 143 13.61 23.31 6.04
CA ASP A 143 14.84 24.01 6.39
C ASP A 143 15.72 24.32 5.17
N CYS A 144 15.41 23.69 4.03
CA CYS A 144 16.16 23.77 2.78
C CYS A 144 15.67 24.81 1.78
N ARG A 145 14.38 25.17 1.83
CA ARG A 145 13.81 26.21 0.96
C ARG A 145 14.50 27.58 1.14
N LYS A 146 15.23 27.77 2.24
CA LYS A 146 15.96 29.01 2.56
C LYS A 146 17.44 28.95 2.18
N ALA A 147 17.97 27.79 1.79
CA ALA A 147 19.36 27.63 1.40
C ALA A 147 19.54 27.86 -0.11
N GLU A 148 20.57 28.63 -0.50
CA GLU A 148 20.96 28.75 -1.91
C GLU A 148 21.32 27.37 -2.48
N GLY A 149 20.76 27.03 -3.64
CA GLY A 149 20.92 25.70 -4.25
C GLY A 149 20.10 24.58 -3.59
N GLY A 150 19.20 24.90 -2.66
CA GLY A 150 18.38 23.92 -1.94
C GLY A 150 17.20 23.35 -2.73
N ALA A 151 16.79 23.95 -3.85
CA ALA A 151 15.66 23.49 -4.63
C ALA A 151 16.09 22.46 -5.70
N VAL A 152 15.79 21.19 -5.46
CA VAL A 152 15.95 20.10 -6.45
C VAL A 152 14.54 19.70 -6.93
N PRO A 153 14.11 20.08 -8.14
CA PRO A 153 12.75 19.82 -8.61
C PRO A 153 12.32 18.36 -8.47
N GLU A 154 13.22 17.42 -8.74
CA GLU A 154 12.97 15.98 -8.67
C GLU A 154 12.69 15.49 -7.24
N ILE A 155 13.14 16.20 -6.19
CA ILE A 155 12.77 15.84 -4.82
C ILE A 155 11.31 16.20 -4.53
N ALA A 156 10.82 17.30 -5.12
CA ALA A 156 9.45 17.75 -4.91
C ALA A 156 8.44 16.74 -5.50
N ASP A 157 8.73 16.23 -6.70
CA ASP A 157 7.92 15.20 -7.35
C ASP A 157 7.87 13.90 -6.52
N ARG A 158 8.99 13.53 -5.90
CA ARG A 158 9.08 12.35 -5.02
C ARG A 158 8.32 12.54 -3.70
N ILE A 159 8.37 13.73 -3.12
CA ILE A 159 7.59 14.08 -1.93
C ILE A 159 6.09 14.04 -2.26
N ASP A 160 5.68 14.57 -3.41
CA ASP A 160 4.29 14.51 -3.87
C ASP A 160 3.82 13.07 -4.13
N GLU A 161 4.66 12.24 -4.74
CA GLU A 161 4.38 10.82 -4.94
C GLU A 161 4.19 10.07 -3.60
N LEU A 162 5.09 10.27 -2.63
CA LEU A 162 4.95 9.73 -1.29
C LEU A 162 3.64 10.22 -0.64
N GLY A 163 3.35 11.52 -0.72
CA GLY A 163 2.14 12.11 -0.15
C GLY A 163 0.85 11.51 -0.72
N LYS A 164 0.81 11.27 -2.05
CA LYS A 164 -0.30 10.58 -2.72
C LYS A 164 -0.47 9.16 -2.20
N LEU A 165 0.62 8.38 -2.11
CA LEU A 165 0.59 7.00 -1.62
C LEU A 165 0.14 6.94 -0.15
N CYS A 166 0.65 7.80 0.72
CA CYS A 166 0.19 7.92 2.10
C CYS A 166 -1.31 8.30 2.19
N SER A 167 -1.77 9.22 1.35
CA SER A 167 -3.19 9.60 1.30
C SER A 167 -4.09 8.46 0.80
N ILE A 168 -3.59 7.61 -0.11
CA ILE A 168 -4.30 6.40 -0.56
C ILE A 168 -4.36 5.40 0.60
N ALA A 169 -3.21 5.11 1.23
CA ALA A 169 -3.15 4.18 2.34
C ALA A 169 -4.11 4.58 3.48
N LEU A 170 -4.14 5.85 3.88
CA LEU A 170 -5.09 6.36 4.89
C LEU A 170 -6.54 6.09 4.50
N ALA A 171 -6.92 6.40 3.25
CA ALA A 171 -8.28 6.21 2.77
C ALA A 171 -8.70 4.73 2.74
N LEU A 172 -7.79 3.84 2.31
CA LEU A 172 -8.06 2.40 2.30
C LEU A 172 -8.09 1.81 3.71
N THR A 173 -7.21 2.26 4.61
CA THR A 173 -7.26 1.89 6.03
C THR A 173 -8.58 2.34 6.65
N ASP A 174 -9.05 3.56 6.36
CA ASP A 174 -10.36 4.03 6.81
C ASP A 174 -11.50 3.16 6.28
N ALA A 175 -11.51 2.89 4.98
CA ALA A 175 -12.52 2.06 4.33
C ALA A 175 -12.54 0.63 4.91
N SER A 176 -11.37 0.08 5.27
CA SER A 176 -11.26 -1.27 5.85
C SER A 176 -11.99 -1.44 7.20
N THR A 177 -12.22 -0.33 7.92
CA THR A 177 -12.93 -0.33 9.22
C THR A 177 -14.41 0.03 9.10
N SER A 178 -14.83 0.58 7.95
CA SER A 178 -16.21 0.93 7.72
C SER A 178 -17.04 -0.34 7.50
N LYS A 179 -18.11 -0.52 8.27
CA LYS A 179 -19.10 -1.56 7.97
C LYS A 179 -19.70 -1.22 6.60
N HIS A 180 -19.37 -1.99 5.57
CA HIS A 180 -20.16 -1.96 4.35
C HIS A 180 -21.62 -2.39 4.68
N PRO A 181 -22.64 -1.71 4.13
CA PRO A 181 -24.02 -2.16 4.23
C PRO A 181 -24.25 -3.51 3.55
#